data_AF-A0A9P6MG47-F1
#
_entry.id   AF-A0A9P6MG47-F1
#
_cell.length_a   1.000
_cell.length_b   1.000
_cell.length_c   1.000
_cell.angle_alpha   90.00
_cell.angle_beta   90.00
_cell.angle_gamma   90.00
#
_symmetry.space_group_name_H-M   'P 1'
#
loop_
_entity.id
_entity.type
_entity.pdbx_description
1 polymer ?
#
loop_
_entity_poly.entity_id
_entity_poly.type
_entity_poly.pdbx_seq_one_letter_code
_entity_poly.pdbx_strand_id
1 'polypeptide(L)'
;MIFSTLSKTSLVIIATSVVLLLSDTAESHSWADCVDWRFKDPKKVSFDEKDGSCFGYARRYRLGDVFPLGKKVKFGGLDRFSPSRHYEQSHSNPDSAPPCSFQGSVDENEKMGSPIESAYTTYKSGSDKKKFGPMSLKRAGDKLCMRWPAKTHAVDGDMSNVFFAISGLNPKKDPTQKEFLNKGTSANYNGKTQIIAELPYCDKKGGEKDTYPCGGCVDLPKNLQNGFYVMQWRWRLNKNEWYTSCADIKINNTK
;
A
#
# COMPACT_ATOMS: atom_id res chain seq x y z
N MET A 1 19.66 -26.82 -51.50
CA MET A 1 20.21 -27.13 -50.16
C MET A 1 21.17 -26.01 -49.79
N ILE A 2 20.74 -25.08 -48.94
CA ILE A 2 21.63 -24.03 -48.40
C ILE A 2 21.34 -23.96 -46.90
N PHE A 3 22.08 -24.73 -46.12
CA PHE A 3 22.22 -24.49 -44.69
C PHE A 3 23.64 -23.99 -44.48
N SER A 4 23.77 -22.67 -44.42
CA SER A 4 25.01 -21.98 -44.06
C SER A 4 25.31 -22.24 -42.59
N THR A 5 26.53 -22.72 -42.35
CA THR A 5 27.16 -22.93 -41.05
C THR A 5 27.10 -21.69 -40.17
N LEU A 6 26.22 -21.70 -39.17
CA LEU A 6 26.30 -20.76 -38.05
C LEU A 6 27.59 -21.04 -37.28
N SER A 7 28.48 -20.05 -37.24
CA SER A 7 29.72 -20.08 -36.46
C SER A 7 29.40 -20.30 -34.98
N LYS A 8 30.22 -21.11 -34.29
CA LYS A 8 30.11 -21.39 -32.84
C LYS A 8 30.05 -20.10 -32.00
N THR A 9 30.59 -18.98 -32.49
CA THR A 9 30.53 -17.67 -31.84
C THR A 9 29.13 -17.03 -31.88
N SER A 10 28.32 -17.30 -32.91
CA SER A 10 26.95 -16.78 -33.03
C SER A 10 25.97 -17.50 -32.10
N LEU A 11 26.21 -18.77 -31.79
CA LEU A 11 25.41 -19.57 -30.85
C LEU A 11 25.55 -19.08 -29.39
N VAL A 12 26.75 -18.62 -29.01
CA VAL A 12 27.00 -18.09 -27.66
C VAL A 12 26.28 -16.76 -27.44
N ILE A 13 26.27 -15.86 -28.43
CA ILE A 13 25.61 -14.55 -28.30
C ILE A 13 24.08 -14.66 -28.21
N ILE A 14 23.47 -15.62 -28.92
CA ILE A 14 22.03 -15.88 -28.83
C ILE A 14 21.67 -16.44 -27.45
N ALA A 15 22.48 -17.34 -26.89
CA ALA A 15 22.24 -17.92 -25.57
C ALA A 15 22.30 -16.87 -24.44
N THR A 16 23.26 -15.95 -24.46
CA THR A 16 23.37 -14.89 -23.43
C THR A 16 22.21 -13.88 -23.51
N SER A 17 21.71 -13.62 -24.73
CA SER A 17 20.59 -12.69 -24.94
C SER A 17 19.26 -13.27 -24.45
N VAL A 18 19.07 -14.60 -24.54
CA VAL A 18 17.88 -15.29 -24.01
C VAL A 18 17.88 -15.33 -22.48
N VAL A 19 19.05 -15.48 -21.83
CA VAL A 19 19.15 -15.50 -20.36
C VAL A 19 18.84 -14.14 -19.72
N LEU A 20 19.17 -13.03 -20.39
CA LEU A 20 18.82 -11.68 -19.92
C LEU A 20 17.33 -11.34 -20.10
N LEU A 21 16.63 -11.99 -21.04
CA LEU A 21 15.19 -11.82 -21.25
C LEU A 21 14.33 -12.66 -20.28
N LEU A 22 14.94 -13.56 -19.51
CA LEU A 22 14.23 -14.46 -18.59
C LEU A 22 14.27 -14.01 -17.12
N SER A 23 14.82 -12.83 -16.85
CA SER A 23 14.99 -12.30 -15.48
C SER A 23 14.20 -11.01 -15.23
N ASP A 24 13.03 -10.85 -15.85
CA ASP A 24 12.02 -9.95 -15.27
C ASP A 24 11.52 -10.64 -14.00
N THR A 25 12.27 -10.47 -12.90
CA THR A 25 11.73 -10.68 -11.56
C THR A 25 10.59 -9.69 -11.43
N ALA A 26 9.38 -10.14 -11.73
CA ALA A 26 8.17 -9.36 -11.53
C ALA A 26 8.08 -9.08 -10.03
N GLU A 27 8.60 -7.92 -9.64
CA GLU A 27 8.59 -7.41 -8.29
C GLU A 27 7.13 -7.08 -7.94
N SER A 28 6.39 -8.07 -7.43
CA SER A 28 4.94 -8.00 -7.32
C SER A 28 4.52 -7.60 -5.90
N HIS A 29 4.93 -6.46 -5.39
CA HIS A 29 4.63 -6.13 -4.00
C HIS A 29 3.27 -5.42 -3.85
N SER A 30 2.59 -5.60 -2.72
CA SER A 30 1.27 -5.01 -2.43
C SER A 30 1.38 -3.77 -1.54
N TRP A 31 0.37 -2.91 -1.60
CA TRP A 31 0.31 -1.64 -0.89
C TRP A 31 -1.14 -1.23 -0.64
N ALA A 32 -1.36 -0.30 0.29
CA ALA A 32 -2.68 0.32 0.47
C ALA A 32 -2.96 1.31 -0.68
N ASP A 33 -3.68 0.84 -1.69
CA ASP A 33 -4.13 1.66 -2.82
C ASP A 33 -5.17 2.71 -2.40
N CYS A 34 -6.10 2.29 -1.53
CA CYS A 34 -7.08 3.17 -0.93
C CYS A 34 -7.22 2.86 0.56
N VAL A 35 -7.27 3.90 1.40
CA VAL A 35 -7.45 3.75 2.85
C VAL A 35 -8.85 4.10 3.33
N ASP A 36 -9.65 4.78 2.51
CA ASP A 36 -11.09 5.05 2.76
C ASP A 36 -11.91 4.77 1.50
N TRP A 37 -12.08 3.49 1.20
CA TRP A 37 -12.96 3.01 0.14
C TRP A 37 -14.42 3.12 0.56
N ARG A 38 -15.25 3.68 -0.30
CA ARG A 38 -16.70 3.77 -0.09
C ARG A 38 -17.42 3.09 -1.22
N PHE A 39 -18.24 2.10 -0.88
CA PHE A 39 -19.07 1.38 -1.83
C PHE A 39 -20.18 2.28 -2.36
N LYS A 40 -20.48 2.18 -3.66
CA LYS A 40 -21.63 2.86 -4.27
C LYS A 40 -22.95 2.23 -3.80
N ASP A 41 -22.97 0.91 -3.68
CA ASP A 41 -24.07 0.14 -3.10
C ASP A 41 -23.55 -0.66 -1.89
N PRO A 42 -23.96 -0.30 -0.65
CA PRO A 42 -23.57 -1.04 0.55
C PRO A 42 -24.00 -2.50 0.56
N LYS A 43 -25.00 -2.90 -0.23
CA LYS A 43 -25.45 -4.30 -0.33
C LYS A 43 -24.60 -5.12 -1.30
N LYS A 44 -23.85 -4.46 -2.19
CA LYS A 44 -22.98 -5.08 -3.18
C LYS A 44 -21.53 -4.69 -2.92
N VAL A 45 -20.97 -5.30 -1.89
CA VAL A 45 -19.60 -5.07 -1.44
C VAL A 45 -18.63 -5.62 -2.49
N SER A 46 -18.03 -4.72 -3.28
CA SER A 46 -16.91 -5.02 -4.18
C SER A 46 -15.89 -3.87 -4.16
N PHE A 47 -14.61 -4.23 -4.24
CA PHE A 47 -13.50 -3.28 -4.28
C PHE A 47 -13.11 -2.90 -5.73
N ASP A 48 -13.85 -3.40 -6.72
CA ASP A 48 -13.73 -2.97 -8.12
C ASP A 48 -14.01 -1.47 -8.26
N GLU A 49 -13.26 -0.80 -9.15
CA GLU A 49 -13.44 0.63 -9.46
C GLU A 49 -14.88 1.01 -9.85
N LYS A 50 -15.64 0.09 -10.45
CA LYS A 50 -17.03 0.33 -10.83
C LYS A 50 -17.99 0.35 -9.64
N ASP A 51 -17.66 -0.31 -8.53
CA ASP A 51 -18.56 -0.56 -7.40
C ASP A 51 -18.27 0.33 -6.17
N GLY A 52 -17.25 1.20 -6.25
CA GLY A 52 -16.92 2.14 -5.17
C GLY A 52 -16.01 3.27 -5.62
N SER A 53 -15.51 4.05 -4.67
CA SER A 53 -14.56 5.12 -4.91
C SER A 53 -13.71 5.38 -3.67
N CYS A 54 -12.52 5.94 -3.89
CA CYS A 54 -11.58 6.22 -2.81
C CYS A 54 -11.71 7.66 -2.30
N PHE A 55 -11.78 7.83 -0.97
CA PHE A 55 -11.94 9.10 -0.28
C PHE A 55 -10.78 9.43 0.66
N GLY A 56 -9.77 8.57 0.70
CA GLY A 56 -8.61 8.70 1.55
C GLY A 56 -7.50 7.81 1.03
N TYR A 57 -6.29 8.35 0.97
CA TYR A 57 -5.13 7.68 0.40
C TYR A 57 -3.99 7.57 1.41
N ALA A 58 -3.02 6.70 1.12
CA ALA A 58 -1.74 6.74 1.79
C ALA A 58 -1.04 8.08 1.57
N ARG A 59 -0.08 8.42 2.42
CA ARG A 59 0.66 9.68 2.32
C ARG A 59 1.33 9.79 0.95
N ARG A 60 1.33 11.03 0.43
CA ARG A 60 1.95 11.37 -0.86
C ARG A 60 1.53 10.45 -2.01
N TYR A 61 0.34 9.86 -1.92
CA TYR A 61 -0.20 9.03 -2.99
C TYR A 61 -0.54 9.93 -4.18
N ARG A 62 0.07 9.68 -5.33
CA ARG A 62 -0.08 10.54 -6.50
C ARG A 62 -1.34 10.16 -7.29
N LEU A 63 -2.25 11.13 -7.45
CA LEU A 63 -3.47 10.91 -8.22
C LEU A 63 -3.22 11.12 -9.71
N GLY A 64 -3.82 10.26 -10.52
CA GLY A 64 -3.82 10.42 -11.98
C GLY A 64 -2.43 10.31 -12.58
N ASP A 65 -1.51 9.65 -11.89
CA ASP A 65 -0.13 9.66 -12.31
C ASP A 65 0.08 8.81 -13.56
N VAL A 66 0.72 9.48 -14.50
CA VAL A 66 1.02 9.07 -15.85
C VAL A 66 2.53 8.86 -15.85
N PHE A 67 2.94 7.65 -15.49
CA PHE A 67 4.35 7.29 -15.35
C PHE A 67 4.85 6.53 -16.56
N PRO A 68 6.14 6.74 -16.87
CA PRO A 68 6.54 7.62 -17.97
C PRO A 68 5.83 7.17 -19.26
N LEU A 69 5.38 8.10 -20.12
CA LEU A 69 4.73 7.89 -21.44
C LEU A 69 3.22 8.18 -21.55
N GLY A 70 2.62 9.10 -20.77
CA GLY A 70 1.27 9.56 -21.12
C GLY A 70 0.11 8.63 -20.71
N LYS A 71 0.40 7.45 -20.14
CA LYS A 71 -0.61 6.41 -19.84
C LYS A 71 -0.97 6.36 -18.36
N LYS A 72 -2.27 6.27 -18.08
CA LYS A 72 -2.81 5.97 -16.75
C LYS A 72 -2.28 4.61 -16.30
N VAL A 73 -1.63 4.56 -15.14
CA VAL A 73 -1.22 3.29 -14.53
C VAL A 73 -2.49 2.51 -14.15
N LYS A 74 -2.57 1.25 -14.59
CA LYS A 74 -3.66 0.35 -14.18
C LYS A 74 -3.53 0.05 -12.69
N PHE A 75 -4.66 -0.20 -12.02
CA PHE A 75 -4.68 -0.66 -10.64
C PHE A 75 -3.75 -1.86 -10.44
N GLY A 76 -3.03 -1.89 -9.32
CA GLY A 76 -2.03 -2.91 -9.04
C GLY A 76 -0.78 -2.83 -9.90
N GLY A 77 -0.57 -1.78 -10.68
CA GLY A 77 0.63 -1.63 -11.51
C GLY A 77 1.70 -0.69 -10.97
N LEU A 78 1.54 -0.07 -9.80
CA LEU A 78 2.46 0.95 -9.26
C LEU A 78 3.75 0.40 -8.61
N ASP A 79 3.87 -0.91 -8.49
CA ASP A 79 5.06 -1.62 -8.02
C ASP A 79 6.23 -1.57 -9.01
N ARG A 80 5.94 -1.62 -10.32
CA ARG A 80 6.95 -1.57 -11.39
C ARG A 80 7.37 -0.17 -11.84
N PHE A 81 6.84 0.88 -11.21
CA PHE A 81 7.21 2.26 -11.55
C PHE A 81 8.16 2.81 -10.49
N SER A 82 9.02 3.74 -10.90
CA SER A 82 9.77 4.56 -9.95
C SER A 82 9.12 5.94 -9.90
N PRO A 83 8.72 6.43 -8.72
CA PRO A 83 8.74 5.75 -7.42
C PRO A 83 7.78 4.57 -7.28
N SER A 84 8.20 3.48 -6.63
CA SER A 84 7.29 2.35 -6.37
C SER A 84 6.39 2.66 -5.18
N ARG A 85 5.22 2.00 -5.10
CA ARG A 85 4.26 2.20 -4.00
C ARG A 85 4.29 1.11 -2.93
N HIS A 86 5.12 0.09 -3.13
CA HIS A 86 5.42 -0.86 -2.08
C HIS A 86 6.64 -0.39 -1.30
N TYR A 87 6.52 -0.37 0.02
CA TYR A 87 7.68 -0.21 0.88
C TYR A 87 7.95 -1.53 1.58
N GLU A 88 9.03 -2.17 1.18
CA GLU A 88 9.53 -3.38 1.80
C GLU A 88 10.32 -3.05 3.06
N GLN A 89 9.99 -3.71 4.16
CA GLN A 89 10.72 -3.63 5.41
C GLN A 89 11.91 -4.58 5.41
N SER A 90 12.87 -4.31 6.29
CA SER A 90 14.06 -5.15 6.45
C SER A 90 13.70 -6.63 6.62
N HIS A 91 14.27 -7.50 5.78
CA HIS A 91 14.12 -8.96 5.90
C HIS A 91 14.71 -9.52 7.19
N SER A 92 15.80 -8.93 7.68
CA SER A 92 16.49 -9.43 8.87
C SER A 92 15.83 -8.97 10.17
N ASN A 93 15.27 -7.75 10.18
CA ASN A 93 14.66 -7.17 11.38
C ASN A 93 13.40 -6.35 11.04
N PRO A 94 12.33 -6.99 10.55
CA PRO A 94 11.15 -6.26 10.06
C PRO A 94 10.44 -5.49 11.19
N ASP A 95 10.54 -5.92 12.44
CA ASP A 95 9.85 -5.31 13.58
C ASP A 95 10.58 -4.09 14.18
N SER A 96 11.85 -3.87 13.81
CA SER A 96 12.60 -2.65 14.11
C SER A 96 12.83 -1.77 12.88
N ALA A 97 12.40 -2.25 11.70
CA ALA A 97 12.42 -1.47 10.49
C ALA A 97 11.58 -0.20 10.65
N PRO A 98 11.87 0.84 9.85
CA PRO A 98 11.00 2.00 9.82
C PRO A 98 9.54 1.59 9.48
N PRO A 99 8.55 2.16 10.17
CA PRO A 99 7.14 1.77 10.07
C PRO A 99 6.48 2.20 8.74
N CYS A 100 6.89 3.36 8.25
CA CYS A 100 6.44 3.96 7.01
C CYS A 100 7.62 3.99 6.05
N SER A 101 7.41 4.20 4.76
CA SER A 101 8.54 4.39 3.85
C SER A 101 9.33 5.66 4.19
N PHE A 102 10.64 5.55 4.40
CA PHE A 102 11.56 6.69 4.59
C PHE A 102 12.71 6.72 3.58
N GLN A 103 12.75 5.78 2.64
CA GLN A 103 13.76 5.75 1.59
C GLN A 103 13.17 6.28 0.29
N GLY A 104 13.99 6.98 -0.49
CA GLY A 104 13.63 7.41 -1.83
C GLY A 104 13.35 8.91 -2.01
N SER A 105 12.84 9.24 -3.19
CA SER A 105 12.40 10.59 -3.56
C SER A 105 11.27 11.09 -2.64
N VAL A 106 10.88 12.38 -2.74
CA VAL A 106 9.74 12.94 -1.98
C VAL A 106 8.47 12.09 -2.12
N ASP A 107 8.38 11.27 -3.15
CA ASP A 107 7.19 10.57 -3.59
C ASP A 107 7.09 9.09 -3.17
N GLU A 108 8.23 8.46 -2.84
CA GLU A 108 8.31 7.14 -2.17
C GLU A 108 8.16 7.29 -0.66
N ASN A 109 8.39 8.51 -0.19
CA ASN A 109 8.48 8.80 1.22
C ASN A 109 7.08 8.97 1.82
N GLU A 110 6.64 8.01 2.62
CA GLU A 110 5.40 8.08 3.38
C GLU A 110 5.62 8.63 4.80
N LYS A 111 6.70 9.38 5.02
CA LYS A 111 6.96 10.10 6.27
C LYS A 111 5.83 11.06 6.63
N MET A 112 5.53 11.19 7.91
CA MET A 112 4.58 12.19 8.40
C MET A 112 4.89 13.61 7.88
N GLY A 113 3.85 14.33 7.46
CA GLY A 113 3.93 15.74 7.12
C GLY A 113 4.16 16.63 8.35
N SER A 114 4.69 17.83 8.15
CA SER A 114 4.73 18.86 9.19
C SER A 114 4.22 20.19 8.62
N PRO A 115 2.94 20.57 8.84
CA PRO A 115 1.90 19.83 9.60
C PRO A 115 1.45 18.53 8.89
N ILE A 116 0.73 17.63 9.59
CA ILE A 116 0.36 16.28 9.08
C ILE A 116 -0.28 16.37 7.69
N GLU A 117 -1.16 17.34 7.50
CA GLU A 117 -1.91 17.55 6.26
C GLU A 117 -1.02 17.85 5.05
N SER A 118 0.21 18.35 5.26
CA SER A 118 1.16 18.65 4.17
C SER A 118 1.48 17.42 3.31
N ALA A 119 1.37 16.21 3.87
CA ALA A 119 1.54 14.95 3.13
C ALA A 119 0.42 14.67 2.09
N TYR A 120 -0.65 15.48 2.06
CA TYR A 120 -1.85 15.32 1.21
C TYR A 120 -2.13 16.54 0.32
N THR A 121 -1.17 17.46 0.21
CA THR A 121 -1.34 18.72 -0.53
C THR A 121 -0.87 18.58 -1.98
N THR A 122 0.07 19.42 -2.40
CA THR A 122 0.62 19.46 -3.76
C THR A 122 2.11 19.16 -3.75
N TYR A 123 2.58 18.46 -4.78
CA TYR A 123 4.00 18.32 -5.06
C TYR A 123 4.35 19.01 -6.38
N LYS A 124 5.62 19.38 -6.50
CA LYS A 124 6.18 19.92 -7.73
C LYS A 124 6.89 18.81 -8.48
N SER A 125 6.58 18.66 -9.76
CA SER A 125 7.33 17.80 -10.70
C SER A 125 7.75 18.67 -11.87
N GLY A 126 9.00 19.13 -11.87
CA GLY A 126 9.45 20.18 -12.80
C GLY A 126 8.67 21.49 -12.61
N SER A 127 8.08 22.00 -13.68
CA SER A 127 7.20 23.19 -13.69
C SER A 127 5.78 22.89 -13.18
N ASP A 128 5.35 21.64 -13.14
CA ASP A 128 3.96 21.27 -12.90
C ASP A 128 3.68 21.08 -11.40
N LYS A 129 2.56 21.62 -10.93
CA LYS A 129 2.02 21.37 -9.60
C LYS A 129 0.96 20.29 -9.68
N LYS A 130 1.24 19.12 -9.12
CA LYS A 130 0.29 18.00 -9.02
C LYS A 130 -0.20 17.83 -7.58
N LYS A 131 -1.35 17.19 -7.41
CA LYS A 131 -1.97 16.97 -6.09
C LYS A 131 -1.78 15.53 -5.65
N PHE A 132 -1.49 15.34 -4.37
CA PHE A 132 -1.63 14.05 -3.73
C PHE A 132 -3.09 13.73 -3.44
N GLY A 133 -3.38 12.47 -3.16
CA GLY A 133 -4.69 12.02 -2.71
C GLY A 133 -5.08 12.67 -1.39
N PRO A 134 -6.37 12.88 -1.13
CA PRO A 134 -6.83 13.43 0.15
C PRO A 134 -6.54 12.49 1.33
N MET A 135 -6.42 13.08 2.51
CA MET A 135 -6.44 12.39 3.80
C MET A 135 -7.87 11.93 4.13
N SER A 136 -8.00 10.79 4.82
CA SER A 136 -9.28 10.29 5.31
C SER A 136 -9.89 11.20 6.38
N LEU A 137 -11.18 11.50 6.25
CA LEU A 137 -11.98 12.19 7.28
C LEU A 137 -13.08 11.26 7.78
N LYS A 138 -13.09 10.98 9.08
CA LYS A 138 -13.98 9.99 9.72
C LYS A 138 -14.49 10.47 11.08
N ARG A 139 -15.48 9.75 11.61
CA ARG A 139 -15.91 9.80 13.01
C ARG A 139 -15.44 8.57 13.76
N ALA A 140 -15.36 8.70 15.08
CA ALA A 140 -15.19 7.55 15.95
C ALA A 140 -16.31 6.53 15.71
N GLY A 141 -15.97 5.25 15.63
CA GLY A 141 -16.94 4.19 15.31
C GLY A 141 -17.31 4.05 13.83
N ASP A 142 -16.86 4.96 12.94
CA ASP A 142 -17.11 4.79 11.50
C ASP A 142 -16.40 3.54 10.97
N LYS A 143 -16.99 2.93 9.95
CA LYS A 143 -16.33 1.90 9.15
C LYS A 143 -15.28 2.51 8.23
N LEU A 144 -14.07 1.96 8.27
CA LEU A 144 -12.97 2.27 7.37
C LEU A 144 -12.70 1.03 6.50
N CYS A 145 -12.86 1.18 5.19
CA CYS A 145 -12.59 0.12 4.23
C CYS A 145 -11.33 0.45 3.45
N MET A 146 -10.47 -0.53 3.26
CA MET A 146 -9.21 -0.36 2.56
C MET A 146 -9.17 -1.28 1.35
N ARG A 147 -8.51 -0.82 0.29
CA ARG A 147 -8.32 -1.54 -0.96
C ARG A 147 -6.82 -1.72 -1.22
N TRP A 148 -6.43 -2.90 -1.68
CA TRP A 148 -5.06 -3.23 -2.06
C TRP A 148 -5.06 -4.24 -3.22
N PRO A 149 -3.99 -4.31 -4.03
CA PRO A 149 -3.87 -5.31 -5.08
C PRO A 149 -3.53 -6.70 -4.51
N ALA A 150 -4.01 -7.76 -5.15
CA ALA A 150 -3.92 -9.14 -4.65
C ALA A 150 -2.54 -9.81 -4.77
N LYS A 151 -1.64 -9.36 -5.64
CA LYS A 151 -0.20 -9.71 -5.62
C LYS A 151 0.14 -11.13 -5.12
N THR A 152 -0.29 -12.17 -5.84
CA THR A 152 -0.41 -13.53 -5.28
C THR A 152 0.77 -14.45 -5.63
N HIS A 153 1.99 -13.93 -5.72
CA HIS A 153 3.22 -14.72 -5.93
C HIS A 153 3.82 -15.20 -4.60
N ALA A 154 2.99 -15.24 -3.54
CA ALA A 154 3.32 -15.87 -2.27
C ALA A 154 3.66 -17.35 -2.50
N VAL A 155 4.63 -17.87 -1.75
CA VAL A 155 4.91 -19.30 -1.71
C VAL A 155 3.66 -20.03 -1.19
N ASP A 156 3.28 -21.12 -1.86
CA ASP A 156 2.10 -21.92 -1.48
C ASP A 156 2.17 -22.29 0.01
N GLY A 157 1.13 -21.91 0.77
CA GLY A 157 1.04 -22.16 2.21
C GLY A 157 1.40 -20.96 3.10
N ASP A 158 2.09 -19.95 2.57
CA ASP A 158 2.36 -18.68 3.25
C ASP A 158 1.19 -17.70 3.02
N MET A 159 -0.03 -18.13 3.36
CA MET A 159 -1.16 -17.19 3.42
C MET A 159 -0.95 -16.23 4.59
N SER A 160 -0.85 -14.95 4.26
CA SER A 160 -0.57 -13.93 5.25
C SER A 160 -1.80 -13.08 5.51
N ASN A 161 -1.87 -12.48 6.70
CA ASN A 161 -2.92 -11.52 7.02
C ASN A 161 -2.45 -10.09 6.74
N VAL A 162 -3.42 -9.20 6.60
CA VAL A 162 -3.22 -7.76 6.58
C VAL A 162 -3.54 -7.21 7.96
N PHE A 163 -2.57 -6.51 8.54
CA PHE A 163 -2.70 -5.85 9.83
C PHE A 163 -3.00 -4.37 9.65
N PHE A 164 -3.97 -3.89 10.41
CA PHE A 164 -4.34 -2.48 10.49
C PHE A 164 -4.03 -1.99 11.88
N ALA A 165 -3.13 -1.02 11.98
CA ALA A 165 -2.77 -0.41 13.26
C ALA A 165 -3.05 1.10 13.22
N ILE A 166 -3.37 1.67 14.37
CA ILE A 166 -3.62 3.11 14.54
C ILE A 166 -2.79 3.64 15.71
N SER A 167 -2.33 4.89 15.62
CA SER A 167 -1.55 5.56 16.66
C SER A 167 -2.38 6.03 17.85
N GLY A 168 -1.72 6.63 18.85
CA GLY A 168 -2.36 7.57 19.78
C GLY A 168 -2.79 8.88 19.11
N LEU A 169 -3.51 9.72 19.85
CA LEU A 169 -4.02 11.03 19.41
C LEU A 169 -2.88 12.02 19.11
N ASN A 170 -2.98 12.74 17.99
CA ASN A 170 -2.12 13.86 17.59
C ASN A 170 -0.61 13.58 17.69
N PRO A 171 -0.12 12.50 17.07
CA PRO A 171 1.28 12.14 17.14
C PRO A 171 2.14 13.24 16.49
N LYS A 172 3.34 13.45 17.05
CA LYS A 172 4.32 14.45 16.55
C LYS A 172 5.33 13.86 15.56
N LYS A 173 5.39 12.53 15.49
CA LYS A 173 6.22 11.73 14.60
C LYS A 173 5.54 10.39 14.37
N ASP A 174 5.99 9.65 13.37
CA ASP A 174 5.52 8.30 13.15
C ASP A 174 5.82 7.40 14.36
N PRO A 175 4.83 6.66 14.89
CA PRO A 175 5.07 5.61 15.88
C PRO A 175 6.02 4.55 15.30
N THR A 176 6.91 4.02 16.12
CA THR A 176 7.83 2.94 15.72
C THR A 176 7.07 1.68 15.29
N GLN A 177 7.71 0.82 14.49
CA GLN A 177 7.11 -0.46 14.10
C GLN A 177 6.75 -1.32 15.32
N LYS A 178 7.57 -1.32 16.36
CA LYS A 178 7.29 -2.00 17.63
C LYS A 178 6.01 -1.49 18.31
N GLU A 179 5.75 -0.18 18.28
CA GLU A 179 4.52 0.38 18.82
C GLU A 179 3.29 -0.04 18.00
N PHE A 180 3.41 -0.08 16.66
CA PHE A 180 2.32 -0.59 15.81
C PHE A 180 2.02 -2.07 16.02
N LEU A 181 3.01 -2.86 16.46
CA LEU A 181 2.86 -4.29 16.74
C LEU A 181 2.19 -4.62 18.08
N ASN A 182 1.89 -3.62 18.90
CA ASN A 182 1.11 -3.84 20.12
C ASN A 182 -0.24 -4.46 19.76
N LYS A 183 -0.53 -5.63 20.34
CA LYS A 183 -1.76 -6.37 20.06
C LYS A 183 -2.96 -5.65 20.67
N GLY A 184 -4.03 -5.59 19.90
CA GLY A 184 -5.28 -4.98 20.30
C GLY A 184 -6.39 -5.29 19.32
N THR A 185 -7.50 -4.60 19.49
CA THR A 185 -8.68 -4.62 18.63
C THR A 185 -9.28 -3.22 18.63
N SER A 186 -10.17 -2.94 17.70
CA SER A 186 -10.94 -1.69 17.73
C SER A 186 -11.72 -1.50 19.05
N ALA A 187 -12.29 -2.59 19.59
CA ALA A 187 -13.14 -2.55 20.79
C ALA A 187 -12.37 -2.21 22.09
N ASN A 188 -11.08 -2.53 22.16
CA ASN A 188 -10.26 -2.34 23.36
C ASN A 188 -9.18 -1.25 23.21
N TYR A 189 -9.28 -0.42 22.17
CA TYR A 189 -8.35 0.68 21.96
C TYR A 189 -8.34 1.63 23.17
N ASN A 190 -7.13 1.87 23.70
CA ASN A 190 -6.92 2.60 24.95
C ASN A 190 -6.20 3.94 24.76
N GLY A 191 -6.18 4.48 23.54
CA GLY A 191 -5.48 5.73 23.22
C GLY A 191 -3.98 5.57 22.91
N LYS A 192 -3.44 4.35 22.92
CA LYS A 192 -2.06 4.05 22.52
C LYS A 192 -2.00 3.42 21.14
N THR A 193 -0.83 3.52 20.52
CA THR A 193 -0.57 2.86 19.23
C THR A 193 -0.71 1.34 19.36
N GLN A 194 -1.54 0.73 18.51
CA GLN A 194 -1.80 -0.71 18.50
C GLN A 194 -2.45 -1.17 17.19
N ILE A 195 -2.43 -2.47 16.94
CA ILE A 195 -3.27 -3.16 15.96
C ILE A 195 -4.74 -3.04 16.39
N ILE A 196 -5.62 -2.73 15.43
CA ILE A 196 -7.08 -2.68 15.63
C ILE A 196 -7.83 -3.72 14.81
N ALA A 197 -7.21 -4.28 13.76
CA ALA A 197 -7.74 -5.40 13.01
C ALA A 197 -6.65 -6.22 12.32
N GLU A 198 -6.97 -7.49 12.11
CA GLU A 198 -6.24 -8.43 11.28
C GLU A 198 -7.26 -9.02 10.30
N LEU A 199 -7.06 -8.78 9.01
CA LEU A 199 -7.98 -9.24 7.96
C LEU A 199 -7.29 -10.30 7.10
N PRO A 200 -8.04 -11.31 6.62
CA PRO A 200 -7.49 -12.28 5.71
C PRO A 200 -7.02 -11.57 4.44
N TYR A 201 -5.86 -12.00 3.94
CA TYR A 201 -5.48 -11.61 2.58
C TYR A 201 -6.35 -12.34 1.56
N CYS A 202 -6.63 -11.64 0.49
CA CYS A 202 -7.42 -12.13 -0.63
C CYS A 202 -6.58 -13.05 -1.54
N ASP A 203 -6.57 -14.34 -1.27
CA ASP A 203 -5.99 -15.29 -2.22
C ASP A 203 -7.00 -15.62 -3.33
N LYS A 204 -6.90 -14.95 -4.49
CA LYS A 204 -7.67 -15.37 -5.67
C LYS A 204 -6.85 -16.36 -6.49
N LYS A 205 -7.18 -17.64 -6.33
CA LYS A 205 -6.63 -18.72 -7.14
C LYS A 205 -7.16 -18.62 -8.60
N GLY A 206 -6.35 -18.07 -9.50
CA GLY A 206 -6.55 -18.04 -10.97
C GLY A 206 -6.96 -16.67 -11.55
N GLY A 207 -6.42 -16.31 -12.73
CA GLY A 207 -6.65 -15.03 -13.44
C GLY A 207 -5.43 -14.08 -13.46
N GLU A 208 -5.61 -12.79 -13.80
CA GLU A 208 -4.61 -11.72 -13.55
C GLU A 208 -4.47 -11.54 -12.02
N LYS A 209 -3.59 -12.35 -11.44
CA LYS A 209 -3.40 -12.54 -10.01
C LYS A 209 -2.91 -11.29 -9.29
N ASP A 210 -2.10 -10.46 -9.93
CA ASP A 210 -1.40 -9.37 -9.24
C ASP A 210 -2.22 -8.08 -9.12
N THR A 211 -3.20 -7.90 -10.00
CA THR A 211 -4.00 -6.67 -10.13
C THR A 211 -5.43 -6.85 -9.66
N TYR A 212 -5.80 -8.01 -9.10
CA TYR A 212 -7.16 -8.21 -8.60
C TYR A 212 -7.42 -7.27 -7.40
N PRO A 213 -8.54 -6.51 -7.38
CA PRO A 213 -8.83 -5.57 -6.32
C PRO A 213 -9.34 -6.30 -5.08
N CYS A 214 -8.54 -6.25 -4.03
CA CYS A 214 -8.88 -6.77 -2.73
C CYS A 214 -9.25 -5.68 -1.77
N GLY A 215 -9.86 -6.08 -0.67
CA GLY A 215 -10.02 -5.16 0.43
C GLY A 215 -10.66 -5.78 1.64
N GLY A 216 -10.80 -4.95 2.64
CA GLY A 216 -11.42 -5.32 3.90
C GLY A 216 -11.83 -4.06 4.67
N CYS A 217 -12.77 -4.22 5.58
CA CYS A 217 -13.28 -3.14 6.39
C CYS A 217 -13.08 -3.41 7.87
N VAL A 218 -12.73 -2.37 8.61
CA VAL A 218 -12.61 -2.36 10.06
C VAL A 218 -13.45 -1.21 10.62
N ASP A 219 -14.11 -1.44 11.75
CA ASP A 219 -14.75 -0.35 12.48
C ASP A 219 -13.67 0.41 13.28
N LEU A 220 -13.63 1.72 13.17
CA LEU A 220 -12.73 2.54 14.00
C LEU A 220 -13.15 2.48 15.47
N PRO A 221 -12.22 2.60 16.43
CA PRO A 221 -12.58 2.65 17.83
C PRO A 221 -13.64 3.72 18.13
N LYS A 222 -14.62 3.38 18.96
CA LYS A 222 -15.74 4.28 19.28
C LYS A 222 -15.34 5.43 20.21
N ASN A 223 -14.20 5.31 20.87
CA ASN A 223 -13.66 6.28 21.82
C ASN A 223 -12.56 7.18 21.22
N LEU A 224 -12.38 7.21 19.89
CA LEU A 224 -11.45 8.16 19.27
C LEU A 224 -11.91 9.60 19.52
N GLN A 225 -10.96 10.45 19.90
CA GLN A 225 -11.18 11.87 20.12
C GLN A 225 -10.95 12.65 18.83
N ASN A 226 -11.45 13.88 18.76
CA ASN A 226 -11.18 14.76 17.62
C ASN A 226 -9.68 15.03 17.48
N GLY A 227 -9.12 14.82 16.29
CA GLY A 227 -7.70 15.03 16.01
C GLY A 227 -7.18 14.12 14.92
N PHE A 228 -5.86 13.95 14.89
CA PHE A 228 -5.14 13.16 13.90
C PHE A 228 -4.63 11.86 14.47
N TYR A 229 -4.66 10.84 13.64
CA TYR A 229 -4.13 9.51 13.93
C TYR A 229 -3.35 9.02 12.73
N VAL A 230 -2.20 8.38 12.97
CA VAL A 230 -1.48 7.62 11.94
C VAL A 230 -2.08 6.24 11.87
N MET A 231 -2.30 5.75 10.67
CA MET A 231 -2.67 4.38 10.38
C MET A 231 -1.56 3.69 9.60
N GLN A 232 -1.27 2.44 9.97
CA GLN A 232 -0.41 1.56 9.21
C GLN A 232 -1.24 0.40 8.65
N TRP A 233 -1.15 0.19 7.35
CA TRP A 233 -1.44 -1.06 6.68
C TRP A 233 -0.14 -1.85 6.62
N ARG A 234 -0.10 -3.06 7.15
CA ARG A 234 1.07 -3.93 7.11
C ARG A 234 0.69 -5.31 6.63
N TRP A 235 1.41 -5.82 5.66
CA TRP A 235 1.16 -7.13 5.07
C TRP A 235 2.46 -7.91 5.03
N ARG A 236 2.36 -9.21 5.27
CA ARG A 236 3.46 -10.14 5.04
C ARG A 236 3.20 -10.84 3.72
N LEU A 237 4.17 -10.98 2.85
CA LEU A 237 4.00 -11.80 1.64
C LEU A 237 4.46 -13.22 1.95
N ASN A 238 5.75 -13.39 2.16
CA ASN A 238 6.38 -14.63 2.60
C ASN A 238 7.00 -14.48 4.01
N LYS A 239 7.53 -15.58 4.55
CA LYS A 239 8.31 -15.52 5.81
C LYS A 239 9.38 -14.42 5.75
N ASN A 240 9.30 -13.47 6.68
CA ASN A 240 10.18 -12.31 6.84
C ASN A 240 10.11 -11.23 5.74
N GLU A 241 9.16 -11.33 4.81
CA GLU A 241 8.98 -10.36 3.74
C GLU A 241 7.73 -9.50 4.05
N TRP A 242 7.95 -8.26 4.47
CA TRP A 242 6.91 -7.40 5.00
C TRP A 242 6.82 -6.10 4.21
N TYR A 243 5.59 -5.66 3.94
CA TYR A 243 5.30 -4.41 3.27
C TYR A 243 4.42 -3.53 4.13
N THR A 244 4.64 -2.23 4.06
CA THR A 244 3.78 -1.28 4.76
C THR A 244 3.33 -0.13 3.87
N SER A 245 2.18 0.42 4.23
CA SER A 245 1.74 1.74 3.78
C SER A 245 1.20 2.51 4.97
N CYS A 246 1.54 3.79 5.05
CA CYS A 246 1.11 4.71 6.09
C CYS A 246 0.17 5.77 5.54
N ALA A 247 -0.89 6.02 6.29
CA ALA A 247 -1.86 7.07 6.05
C ALA A 247 -2.18 7.79 7.36
N ASP A 248 -2.92 8.87 7.26
CA ASP A 248 -3.43 9.63 8.39
C ASP A 248 -4.95 9.71 8.29
N ILE A 249 -5.60 9.69 9.44
CA ILE A 249 -7.03 9.82 9.58
C ILE A 249 -7.28 11.02 10.47
N LYS A 250 -8.10 11.95 9.99
CA LYS A 250 -8.65 13.02 10.82
C LYS A 250 -10.00 12.57 11.38
N ILE A 251 -10.11 12.55 12.69
CA ILE A 251 -11.35 12.29 13.41
C ILE A 251 -12.05 13.62 13.70
N ASN A 252 -13.31 13.74 13.29
CA ASN A 252 -14.17 14.86 13.60
C ASN A 252 -15.58 14.37 13.96
N ASN A 253 -15.84 14.24 15.27
CA ASN A 253 -17.10 13.79 15.86
C ASN A 253 -18.18 14.87 15.94
N THR A 254 -17.88 16.08 15.46
CA THR A 254 -18.88 17.16 15.39
C THR A 254 -19.88 16.83 14.29
N LYS A 255 -21.19 16.96 14.58
CA LYS A 255 -22.26 16.71 13.62
C LYS A 255 -22.31 17.77 12.52
#